data_AF-A0A8I2FYK4-F1
#
_entry.id   AF-A0A8I2FYK4-F1
#
_cell.length_a   1.000
_cell.length_b   1.000
_cell.length_c   1.000
_cell.angle_alpha   90.00
_cell.angle_beta   90.00
_cell.angle_gamma   90.00
#
_symmetry.space_group_name_H-M   'P 1'
#
loop_
_entity.id
_entity.type
_entity.pdbx_description
1 polymer ?
#
loop_
_entity_poly.entity_id
_entity_poly.type
_entity_poly.pdbx_seq_one_letter_code
_entity_poly.pdbx_strand_id
1 'polypeptide(L)' 'MNYLMYYIEGFIKKFPLSKPSITIGRSPENDLVIQEDFISRDHVQISNQGDYIIAK' A
#
# COMPACT_ATOMS: atom_id res chain seq x y z
N MET A 1 -6.13 -1.85 15.43
CA MET A 1 -5.03 -1.80 14.45
C MET A 1 -5.66 -1.97 13.08
N ASN A 2 -5.51 -0.99 12.18
CA ASN A 2 -6.12 -1.03 10.85
C ASN A 2 -5.18 -1.72 9.86
N TYR A 3 -5.76 -2.35 8.83
CA TYR A 3 -5.01 -3.04 7.79
C TYR A 3 -5.49 -2.59 6.42
N LEU A 4 -4.54 -2.42 5.50
CA LEU A 4 -4.82 -2.36 4.07
C LEU A 4 -4.95 -3.80 3.56
N MET A 5 -6.08 -4.13 2.94
CA MET A 5 -6.23 -5.37 2.19
C MET A 5 -5.99 -5.11 0.71
N TYR A 6 -5.25 -6.01 0.07
CA TYR A 6 -5.01 -5.97 -1.37
C TYR A 6 -5.08 -7.37 -1.96
N TYR A 7 -5.49 -7.47 -3.22
CA TYR A 7 -5.66 -8.72 -3.94
C TYR A 7 -4.58 -8.84 -5.02
N ILE A 8 -3.86 -9.96 -5.02
CA ILE A 8 -2.81 -10.25 -5.98
C ILE A 8 -2.71 -11.75 -6.19
N GLU A 9 -2.54 -12.19 -7.44
CA GLU A 9 -2.33 -13.60 -7.79
C GLU A 9 -3.38 -14.58 -7.21
N GLY A 10 -4.64 -14.15 -7.02
CA GLY A 10 -5.66 -15.02 -6.44
C GLY A 10 -5.78 -14.96 -4.91
N PHE A 11 -4.91 -14.21 -4.24
CA PHE A 11 -4.84 -14.18 -2.78
C PHE A 11 -5.14 -12.78 -2.23
N ILE A 12 -5.89 -12.74 -1.13
CA ILE A 12 -6.04 -11.55 -0.31
C ILE A 12 -4.88 -11.50 0.67
N LYS A 13 -4.10 -10.42 0.61
CA LYS A 13 -3.02 -10.13 1.56
C LYS A 13 -3.40 -8.91 2.41
N LYS A 14 -2.79 -8.80 3.59
CA LYS A 14 -2.99 -7.67 4.50
C LYS A 14 -1.65 -7.00 4.82
N PHE A 15 -1.65 -5.67 4.89
CA PHE A 15 -0.51 -4.87 5.31
C PHE A 15 -0.92 -3.96 6.46
N PRO A 16 -0.16 -3.88 7.57
CA PRO A 16 -0.54 -3.05 8.71
C PRO A 16 -0.45 -1.56 8.36
N LEU A 17 -1.52 -0.81 8.64
CA LEU A 17 -1.52 0.65 8.55
C LEU A 17 -0.94 1.24 9.85
N SER A 18 0.34 0.97 10.11
CA SER A 18 1.03 1.38 11.34
C SER A 18 1.68 2.78 11.26
N LYS A 19 1.75 3.37 10.06
CA LYS A 19 2.32 4.71 9.82
C LYS A 19 1.21 5.68 9.38
N PRO A 20 1.35 6.99 9.65
CA PRO A 20 0.42 8.02 9.15
C PRO A 20 0.33 8.08 7.63
N SER A 21 1.42 7.70 6.95
CA SER A 21 1.48 7.58 5.50
C SER A 21 2.27 6.34 5.14
N ILE A 22 1.81 5.61 4.12
CA ILE A 22 2.51 4.48 3.53
C ILE A 22 2.62 4.68 2.01
N THR A 23 3.74 4.29 1.43
CA THR A 23 3.93 4.27 -0.02
C THR A 23 3.84 2.84 -0.55
N ILE A 24 3.26 2.68 -1.73
CA ILE A 24 3.04 1.39 -2.38
C ILE A 24 3.53 1.49 -3.82
N GLY A 25 4.31 0.50 -4.25
CA GLY A 25 4.83 0.45 -5.61
C GLY A 25 5.81 -0.71 -5.79
N ARG A 26 6.35 -0.88 -7.00
CA ARG A 26 7.32 -1.94 -7.27
C ARG A 26 8.75 -1.57 -6.88
N SER A 27 9.03 -0.29 -6.64
CA SER A 27 10.36 0.15 -6.20
C SER A 27 10.62 -0.37 -4.78
N PRO A 28 11.86 -0.84 -4.46
CA PRO A 28 12.21 -1.28 -3.11
C PRO A 28 12.16 -0.18 -2.06
N GLU A 29 12.06 1.09 -2.48
CA GLU A 29 11.95 2.26 -1.60
C GLU A 29 10.54 2.46 -1.01
N ASN A 30 9.54 1.67 -1.45
CA ASN A 30 8.18 1.76 -0.92
C ASN A 30 8.01 0.98 0.38
N ASP A 31 7.06 1.42 1.22
CA ASP A 31 6.69 0.69 2.44
C ASP A 31 6.07 -0.68 2.12
N LEU A 32 5.17 -0.74 1.13
CA LEU A 32 4.63 -1.98 0.58
C LEU A 32 5.15 -2.17 -0.84
N VAL A 33 6.12 -3.06 -0.97
CA VAL A 33 6.70 -3.43 -2.26
C VAL A 33 5.87 -4.55 -2.89
N ILE A 34 5.37 -4.31 -4.11
CA ILE A 34 4.68 -5.32 -4.91
C ILE A 34 5.43 -5.47 -6.23
N GLN A 35 6.18 -6.57 -6.37
CA GLN A 35 7.11 -6.82 -7.49
C GLN A 35 6.40 -7.33 -8.74
N GLU A 36 5.46 -6.55 -9.25
CA GLU A 36 4.73 -6.84 -10.49
C GLU A 36 5.04 -5.80 -11.56
N ASP A 37 5.20 -6.24 -12.80
CA ASP A 37 5.57 -5.36 -13.91
C ASP A 37 4.50 -4.31 -14.23
N PHE A 38 3.23 -4.62 -13.97
CA PHE A 38 2.09 -3.70 -14.17
C PHE A 38 1.94 -2.67 -13.06
N ILE A 39 2.71 -2.78 -11.97
CA ILE A 39 2.72 -1.81 -10.88
C ILE A 39 3.83 -0.78 -11.12
N SER A 40 3.49 0.49 -10.94
CA SER A 40 4.44 1.61 -11.09
C SER A 40 5.50 1.54 -10.00
N ARG A 41 6.69 2.11 -10.26
CA ARG A 41 7.75 2.23 -9.25
C ARG A 41 7.24 2.91 -7.99
N ASP A 42 6.50 4.00 -8.16
CA ASP A 42 5.80 4.74 -7.11
C ASP A 42 4.33 4.80 -7.54
N HIS A 43 3.50 3.90 -7.02
CA HIS A 43 2.16 3.65 -7.57
C HIS A 43 1.07 4.42 -6.84
N VAL A 44 1.08 4.40 -5.51
CA VAL A 44 0.11 5.12 -4.69
C VAL A 44 0.68 5.41 -3.30
N GLN A 45 0.28 6.54 -2.72
CA GLN A 45 0.50 6.87 -1.32
C GLN A 45 -0.82 6.83 -0.57
N ILE A 46 -0.88 6.05 0.51
CA ILE A 46 -2.05 6.00 1.40
C ILE A 46 -1.74 6.81 2.65
N SER A 47 -2.56 7.82 2.94
CA SER A 47 -2.47 8.64 4.14
C SER A 47 -3.66 8.37 5.06
N ASN A 48 -3.38 7.96 6.29
CA ASN A 48 -4.37 7.72 7.33
C ASN A 48 -4.52 8.96 8.22
N GLN A 49 -5.68 9.63 8.13
CA GLN A 49 -6.01 10.83 8.90
C GLN A 49 -6.85 10.52 10.16
N GLY A 50 -6.96 9.24 10.55
CA GLY A 50 -7.80 8.78 11.65
C GLY A 50 -9.24 8.54 11.20
N ASP A 51 -9.93 9.62 10.81
CA ASP A 51 -11.35 9.57 10.41
C ASP A 51 -11.54 9.14 8.95
N TYR A 52 -10.54 9.39 8.11
CA TYR A 52 -10.57 9.08 6.69
C TYR A 52 -9.20 8.68 6.16
N ILE A 53 -9.23 7.98 5.02
CA ILE A 53 -8.04 7.56 4.29
C ILE A 53 -8.02 8.31 2.96
N ILE A 54 -6.86 8.86 2.60
CA ILE A 54 -6.62 9.46 1.29
C ILE A 54 -5.67 8.55 0.52
N ALA A 55 -6.00 8.24 -0.73
CA ALA A 55 -5.09 7.63 -1.69
C ALA A 55 -4.67 8.70 -2.72
N LYS A 56 -3.36 8.86 -2.93
CA LYS A 56 -2.77 9.80 -3.89
C LYS A 56 -1.90 9.07 -4.91
#